data_AF-A0A7Y0BMM4-F1
#
_entry.id   AF-A0A7Y0BMM4-F1
#
_cell.length_a   1.000
_cell.length_b   1.000
_cell.length_c   1.000
_cell.angle_alpha   90.00
_cell.angle_beta   90.00
_cell.angle_gamma   90.00
#
_symmetry.space_group_name_H-M   'P 1'
#
loop_
_entity.id
_entity.type
_entity.pdbx_description
1 polymer ?
#
loop_
_entity_poly.entity_id
_entity_poly.type
_entity_poly.pdbx_seq_one_letter_code
_entity_poly.pdbx_strand_id
1 'polypeptide(L)'
;MTRTVARLFAALCLVLLGSPALADPADIAAASRSVVRVVILQTDGTRASMVGHGTGFAVAPNLVVTNAHVVEQLRNDDSLLVGVVPPEGRAGVQATLVAYSPRNDLALLRIDGKGILPAATIYPGTVQDSAEVFAVGYPGNVDMAQGLSMADLVTPQAAVKTRGYVSAGRSSKQFDTILHTAPLGSGNSGGPLLDSCGRVVGVNSFGTVSDNGTDSSFFFAISMRELAAFLRQAGVEPHTSGLPCTSIADLDRADATRAMSDQARAAAEEQTRLEARQRAQDKARRDAELAVLSERDNGLALAALLLVGALAMGGWAFMQGQRGESRAMKVFGAVAGLLVLGAVVAWFLRPSLASIDERAADLAAAPDASASASDAALPARANGTGKMTCVIDAQRSRVTVSDITDVPLDWSADGCVNGRTQYGLAENGWSRVLVPNGEDTISVTHYDPATRGYTVERFLMGLDAMNQARAARAKIVAPACGAGEDAARQFGAAQAAITALLPAEPNERMRYNCQPTP
;
A
#
# COMPACT_ATOMS: atom_id res chain seq x y z
N MET A 1 -20.05 18.17 -34.13
CA MET A 1 -18.93 18.15 -33.16
C MET A 1 -19.09 17.11 -32.04
N THR A 2 -20.29 16.60 -31.76
CA THR A 2 -20.56 15.66 -30.65
C THR A 2 -20.14 14.20 -30.91
N ARG A 3 -20.18 13.73 -32.16
CA ARG A 3 -19.83 12.33 -32.52
C ARG A 3 -18.32 12.07 -32.63
N THR A 4 -17.52 13.09 -32.93
CA THR A 4 -16.06 12.99 -33.01
C THR A 4 -15.39 13.02 -31.64
N VAL A 5 -15.93 13.80 -30.69
CA VAL A 5 -15.46 13.83 -29.30
C VAL A 5 -15.73 12.49 -28.59
N ALA A 6 -16.90 11.88 -28.81
CA ALA A 6 -17.22 10.56 -28.25
C ALA A 6 -16.32 9.44 -28.80
N ARG A 7 -15.90 9.51 -30.08
CA ARG A 7 -14.96 8.55 -30.68
C ARG A 7 -13.52 8.74 -30.20
N LEU A 8 -13.10 9.98 -29.93
CA LEU A 8 -11.80 10.24 -29.30
C LEU A 8 -11.75 9.73 -27.85
N PHE A 9 -12.85 9.88 -27.09
CA PHE A 9 -12.94 9.34 -25.72
C PHE A 9 -12.91 7.80 -25.70
N ALA A 10 -13.60 7.14 -26.63
CA ALA A 10 -13.56 5.68 -26.76
C ALA A 10 -12.19 5.16 -27.20
N ALA A 11 -11.49 5.88 -28.09
CA ALA A 11 -10.13 5.54 -28.51
C ALA A 11 -9.10 5.77 -27.40
N LEU A 12 -9.27 6.81 -26.57
CA LEU A 12 -8.41 7.07 -25.41
C LEU A 12 -8.62 6.04 -24.29
N CYS A 13 -9.85 5.53 -24.12
CA CYS A 13 -10.13 4.42 -23.20
C CYS A 13 -9.55 3.07 -23.67
N LEU A 14 -9.33 2.85 -24.96
CA LEU A 14 -8.70 1.62 -25.48
C LEU A 14 -7.17 1.62 -25.33
N VAL A 15 -6.52 2.78 -25.18
CA VAL A 15 -5.07 2.87 -24.90
C VAL A 15 -4.76 2.60 -23.42
N LEU A 16 -5.78 2.51 -22.56
CA LEU A 16 -5.68 2.10 -21.15
C LEU A 16 -5.89 0.58 -20.94
N LEU A 17 -5.89 -0.22 -22.02
CA LEU A 17 -5.80 -1.67 -21.91
C LEU A 17 -4.46 -2.02 -21.27
N GLY A 18 -4.51 -2.32 -19.97
CA GLY A 18 -3.36 -2.51 -19.11
C GLY A 18 -2.36 -3.49 -19.69
N SER A 19 -1.09 -3.13 -19.58
CA SER A 19 0.00 -4.11 -19.68
C SER A 19 -0.31 -5.26 -18.73
N PRO A 20 -0.20 -6.52 -19.16
CA PRO A 20 -0.31 -7.64 -18.23
C PRO A 20 0.69 -7.44 -17.09
N ALA A 21 0.35 -7.94 -15.90
CA ALA A 21 1.24 -7.99 -14.76
C ALA A 21 2.48 -8.81 -15.15
N LEU A 22 3.49 -8.13 -15.69
CA LEU A 22 4.80 -8.71 -15.95
C LEU A 22 5.44 -8.93 -14.58
N ALA A 23 6.02 -10.11 -14.36
CA ALA A 23 6.91 -10.30 -13.22
C ALA A 23 7.93 -9.16 -13.19
N ASP A 24 8.09 -8.53 -12.02
CA ASP A 24 9.09 -7.50 -11.82
C ASP A 24 10.47 -8.18 -11.87
N PRO A 25 11.31 -7.87 -12.88
CA PRO A 25 12.64 -8.46 -12.98
C PRO A 25 13.48 -8.27 -11.71
N ALA A 26 13.19 -7.22 -10.91
CA ALA A 26 13.87 -6.95 -9.65
C ALA A 26 13.65 -8.06 -8.60
N ASP A 27 12.48 -8.68 -8.55
CA ASP A 27 12.18 -9.72 -7.54
C ASP A 27 12.84 -11.04 -7.87
N ILE A 28 12.81 -11.43 -9.14
CA ILE A 28 13.53 -12.63 -9.59
C ILE A 28 15.04 -12.43 -9.40
N ALA A 29 15.56 -11.23 -9.68
CA ALA A 29 16.95 -10.89 -9.41
C ALA A 29 17.28 -10.98 -7.91
N ALA A 30 16.41 -10.43 -7.05
CA ALA A 30 16.59 -10.49 -5.61
C ALA A 30 16.55 -11.92 -5.06
N ALA A 31 15.54 -12.70 -5.46
CA ALA A 31 15.42 -14.11 -5.09
C ALA A 31 16.60 -14.94 -5.61
N SER A 32 17.15 -14.61 -6.78
CA SER A 32 18.33 -15.30 -7.32
C SER A 32 19.58 -15.17 -6.45
N ARG A 33 19.63 -14.22 -5.50
CA ARG A 33 20.73 -14.10 -4.53
C ARG A 33 20.73 -15.20 -3.46
N SER A 34 19.59 -15.86 -3.26
CA SER A 34 19.50 -17.06 -2.41
C SER A 34 19.99 -18.32 -3.13
N VAL A 35 20.15 -18.26 -4.45
CA VAL A 35 20.51 -19.40 -5.31
C VAL A 35 22.02 -19.51 -5.40
N VAL A 36 22.53 -20.71 -5.21
CA VAL A 36 23.95 -21.01 -5.10
C VAL A 36 24.33 -22.14 -6.04
N ARG A 37 25.57 -22.11 -6.54
CA ARG A 37 26.13 -23.25 -7.26
C ARG A 37 26.63 -24.26 -6.24
N VAL A 38 26.22 -25.51 -6.39
CA VAL A 38 26.73 -26.63 -5.61
C VAL A 38 27.79 -27.31 -6.44
N VAL A 39 29.00 -27.44 -5.90
CA VAL A 39 30.13 -28.09 -6.58
C VAL A 39 30.61 -29.26 -5.75
N ILE A 40 30.88 -30.39 -6.41
CA ILE A 40 31.51 -31.55 -5.80
C ILE A 40 32.96 -31.56 -6.28
N LEU A 41 33.88 -31.54 -5.31
CA LEU A 41 35.31 -31.45 -5.54
C LEU A 41 35.98 -32.70 -5.00
N GLN A 42 36.87 -33.29 -5.79
CA GLN A 42 37.82 -34.28 -5.31
C GLN A 42 39.14 -33.58 -5.03
N THR A 43 39.75 -33.88 -3.88
CA THR A 43 41.08 -33.35 -3.54
C THR A 43 42.10 -34.48 -3.45
N ASP A 44 43.23 -34.31 -4.14
CA ASP A 44 44.39 -35.20 -4.03
C ASP A 44 45.47 -34.67 -3.07
N GLY A 45 45.15 -33.62 -2.29
CA GLY A 45 46.06 -32.93 -1.39
C GLY A 45 46.86 -31.77 -2.03
N THR A 46 46.92 -31.68 -3.37
CA THR A 46 47.63 -30.59 -4.07
C THR A 46 46.79 -29.89 -5.14
N ARG A 47 45.76 -30.56 -5.68
CA ARG A 47 44.83 -30.03 -6.67
C ARG A 47 43.41 -30.43 -6.29
N ALA A 48 42.48 -29.52 -6.54
CA ALA A 48 41.05 -29.80 -6.48
C ALA A 48 40.53 -29.95 -7.92
N SER A 49 39.89 -31.08 -8.22
CA SER A 49 39.19 -31.30 -9.48
C SER A 49 37.69 -31.33 -9.22
N MET A 50 36.92 -30.69 -10.11
CA MET A 50 35.46 -30.76 -10.04
C MET A 50 34.98 -32.08 -10.64
N VAL A 51 34.20 -32.83 -9.88
CA VAL A 51 33.63 -34.13 -10.31
C VAL A 51 32.14 -34.03 -10.63
N GLY A 52 31.47 -33.01 -10.11
CA GLY A 52 30.06 -32.74 -10.37
C GLY A 52 29.68 -31.33 -9.98
N HIS A 53 28.58 -30.83 -10.54
CA HIS A 53 27.98 -29.57 -10.15
C HIS A 53 26.46 -29.63 -10.28
N GLY A 54 25.80 -28.73 -9.56
CA GLY A 54 24.37 -28.52 -9.60
C GLY A 54 24.02 -27.15 -9.03
N THR A 55 22.75 -26.96 -8.73
CA THR A 55 22.25 -25.75 -8.10
C THR A 55 21.66 -26.10 -6.73
N GLY A 56 21.69 -25.16 -5.81
CA GLY A 56 20.90 -25.18 -4.59
C GLY A 56 20.34 -23.80 -4.28
N PHE A 57 19.54 -23.69 -3.23
CA PHE A 57 19.12 -22.39 -2.71
C PHE A 57 19.03 -22.41 -1.19
N ALA A 58 19.32 -21.28 -0.57
CA ALA A 58 19.29 -21.14 0.87
C ALA A 58 17.85 -21.12 1.39
N VAL A 59 17.51 -22.01 2.32
CA VAL A 59 16.23 -22.01 3.05
C VAL A 59 16.36 -21.39 4.45
N ALA A 60 17.59 -21.23 4.91
CA ALA A 60 17.99 -20.45 6.08
C ALA A 60 19.40 -19.89 5.83
N PRO A 61 19.88 -18.90 6.63
CA PRO A 61 21.20 -18.31 6.50
C PRO A 61 22.37 -19.26 6.25
N ASN A 62 22.32 -20.47 6.84
CA ASN A 62 23.36 -21.49 6.75
C ASN A 62 22.88 -22.85 6.20
N LEU A 63 21.69 -22.92 5.62
CA LEU A 63 21.09 -24.16 5.14
C LEU A 63 20.67 -24.04 3.68
N VAL A 64 21.12 -24.96 2.85
CA VAL A 64 20.89 -24.98 1.41
C VAL A 64 20.20 -26.26 1.01
N VAL A 65 19.07 -26.15 0.31
CA VAL A 65 18.42 -27.28 -0.34
C VAL A 65 19.02 -27.50 -1.73
N THR A 66 19.19 -28.76 -2.11
CA THR A 66 19.56 -29.19 -3.47
C THR A 66 18.92 -30.55 -3.75
N ASN A 67 19.19 -31.16 -4.90
CA ASN A 67 18.72 -32.51 -5.20
C ASN A 67 19.61 -33.59 -4.60
N ALA A 68 19.03 -34.75 -4.31
CA ALA A 68 19.77 -35.89 -3.77
C ALA A 68 20.80 -36.41 -4.77
N HIS A 69 20.45 -36.49 -6.06
CA HIS A 69 21.38 -36.96 -7.09
C HIS A 69 22.60 -36.04 -7.30
N VAL A 70 22.47 -34.73 -7.02
CA VAL A 70 23.59 -33.76 -7.12
C VAL A 70 24.70 -34.10 -6.12
N VAL A 71 24.33 -34.63 -4.95
CA VAL A 71 25.24 -34.90 -3.84
C VAL A 71 25.42 -36.40 -3.58
N GLU A 72 24.89 -37.27 -4.44
CA GLU A 72 24.90 -38.73 -4.25
C GLU A 72 26.32 -39.29 -4.15
N GLN A 73 27.25 -38.76 -4.95
CA GLN A 73 28.65 -39.21 -4.95
C GLN A 73 29.33 -39.06 -3.58
N LEU A 74 28.96 -38.04 -2.79
CA LEU A 74 29.48 -37.82 -1.43
C LEU A 74 29.16 -38.96 -0.47
N ARG A 75 28.13 -39.77 -0.78
CA ARG A 75 27.74 -40.93 0.05
C ARG A 75 28.59 -42.17 -0.20
N ASN A 76 29.26 -42.21 -1.35
CA ASN A 76 30.01 -43.37 -1.82
C ASN A 76 31.52 -43.17 -1.73
N ASP A 77 31.98 -41.92 -1.55
CA ASP A 77 33.40 -41.57 -1.50
C ASP A 77 33.65 -40.43 -0.51
N ASP A 78 34.29 -40.77 0.62
CA ASP A 78 34.64 -39.84 1.70
C ASP A 78 35.77 -38.86 1.31
N SER A 79 36.45 -39.07 0.17
CA SER A 79 37.47 -38.13 -0.33
C SER A 79 36.88 -36.91 -1.03
N LEU A 80 35.56 -36.91 -1.27
CA LEU A 80 34.87 -35.82 -1.93
C LEU A 80 34.42 -34.76 -0.93
N LEU A 81 34.54 -33.51 -1.35
CA LEU A 81 34.08 -32.33 -0.63
C LEU A 81 32.96 -31.65 -1.40
N VAL A 82 31.99 -31.09 -0.68
CA VAL A 82 30.96 -30.24 -1.28
C VAL A 82 31.22 -28.78 -0.96
N GLY A 83 31.19 -27.95 -2.01
CA GLY A 83 31.28 -26.51 -1.93
C GLY A 83 29.97 -25.85 -2.35
N VAL A 84 29.67 -24.72 -1.71
CA VAL A 84 28.55 -23.85 -2.04
C VAL A 84 29.12 -22.50 -2.47
N VAL A 85 28.85 -22.11 -3.71
CA VAL A 85 29.34 -20.86 -4.29
C VAL A 85 28.18 -19.87 -4.40
N PRO A 86 28.23 -18.73 -3.69
CA PRO A 86 27.19 -17.72 -3.78
C PRO A 86 27.19 -17.01 -5.14
N PRO A 87 26.09 -16.33 -5.51
CA PRO A 87 25.99 -15.65 -6.81
C PRO A 87 26.83 -14.37 -6.87
N GLU A 88 27.14 -13.78 -5.71
CA GLU A 88 27.89 -12.54 -5.57
C GLU A 88 28.84 -12.62 -4.36
N GLY A 89 29.92 -11.84 -4.39
CA GLY A 89 30.75 -11.59 -3.21
C GLY A 89 31.82 -12.64 -2.92
N ARG A 90 31.65 -13.38 -1.83
CA ARG A 90 32.72 -14.24 -1.27
C ARG A 90 32.93 -15.50 -2.12
N ALA A 91 34.14 -16.02 -2.11
CA ALA A 91 34.46 -17.31 -2.73
C ALA A 91 33.60 -18.45 -2.13
N GLY A 92 33.53 -19.58 -2.85
CA GLY A 92 32.82 -20.77 -2.39
C GLY A 92 33.21 -21.19 -0.98
N VAL A 93 32.22 -21.60 -0.20
CA VAL A 93 32.37 -22.10 1.17
C VAL A 93 32.16 -23.61 1.19
N GLN A 94 32.91 -24.30 2.04
CA GLN A 94 32.67 -25.73 2.27
C GLN A 94 31.32 -25.93 2.96
N ALA A 95 30.66 -27.03 2.60
CA ALA A 95 29.42 -27.45 3.21
C ALA A 95 29.48 -28.92 3.65
N THR A 96 28.51 -29.31 4.48
CA THR A 96 28.32 -30.68 4.94
C THR A 96 26.90 -31.16 4.62
N LEU A 97 26.76 -32.44 4.29
CA LEU A 97 25.46 -33.06 4.03
C LEU A 97 24.76 -33.36 5.36
N VAL A 98 23.62 -32.70 5.61
CA VAL A 98 22.87 -32.79 6.88
C VAL A 98 21.66 -33.71 6.78
N ALA A 99 20.99 -33.72 5.64
CA ALA A 99 19.86 -34.60 5.37
C ALA A 99 19.87 -35.03 3.91
N TYR A 100 19.41 -36.25 3.64
CA TYR A 100 19.45 -36.86 2.33
C TYR A 100 18.23 -37.77 2.15
N SER A 101 17.44 -37.51 1.11
CA SER A 101 16.23 -38.25 0.80
C SER A 101 16.20 -38.60 -0.69
N PRO A 102 16.66 -39.79 -1.07
CA PRO A 102 16.70 -40.20 -2.48
C PRO A 102 15.30 -40.45 -3.05
N ARG A 103 14.31 -40.77 -2.21
CA ARG A 103 12.94 -41.09 -2.66
C ARG A 103 12.26 -39.90 -3.35
N ASN A 104 12.46 -38.70 -2.84
CA ASN A 104 11.90 -37.46 -3.39
C ASN A 104 12.98 -36.53 -3.96
N ASP A 105 14.17 -37.08 -4.19
CA ASP A 105 15.32 -36.39 -4.78
C ASP A 105 15.69 -35.06 -4.09
N LEU A 106 15.68 -35.03 -2.75
CA LEU A 106 16.04 -33.85 -1.95
C LEU A 106 17.24 -34.11 -1.03
N ALA A 107 18.10 -33.10 -0.90
CA ALA A 107 19.17 -33.07 0.08
C ALA A 107 19.27 -31.69 0.74
N LEU A 108 19.78 -31.68 1.96
CA LEU A 108 20.05 -30.48 2.73
C LEU A 108 21.53 -30.41 3.05
N LEU A 109 22.13 -29.28 2.70
CA LEU A 109 23.52 -28.93 2.99
C LEU A 109 23.57 -27.85 4.07
N ARG A 110 24.58 -27.91 4.93
CA ARG A 110 24.91 -26.85 5.87
C ARG A 110 26.23 -26.23 5.46
N ILE A 111 26.26 -24.91 5.29
CA ILE A 111 27.51 -24.19 5.05
C ILE A 111 28.25 -23.96 6.37
N ASP A 112 29.56 -24.16 6.34
CA ASP A 112 30.42 -24.00 7.52
C ASP A 112 30.92 -22.55 7.66
N GLY A 113 31.11 -22.09 8.91
CA GLY A 113 31.75 -20.81 9.22
C GLY A 113 30.84 -19.58 9.26
N LYS A 114 31.38 -18.40 8.90
CA LYS A 114 30.72 -17.07 8.95
C LYS A 114 29.98 -16.70 7.65
N GLY A 115 29.72 -17.67 6.77
CA GLY A 115 28.92 -17.46 5.56
C GLY A 115 27.45 -17.34 5.93
N ILE A 116 26.81 -16.24 5.56
CA ILE A 116 25.36 -16.06 5.66
C ILE A 116 24.86 -15.84 4.24
N LEU A 117 23.90 -16.66 3.83
CA LEU A 117 23.19 -16.51 2.56
C LEU A 117 21.83 -15.85 2.80
N PRO A 118 21.35 -14.99 1.89
CA PRO A 118 19.96 -14.57 1.89
C PRO A 118 19.05 -15.80 1.75
N ALA A 119 18.15 -16.02 2.71
CA ALA A 119 17.20 -17.13 2.63
C ALA A 119 16.11 -16.83 1.60
N ALA A 120 15.72 -17.85 0.82
CA ALA A 120 14.60 -17.78 -0.10
C ALA A 120 13.27 -17.83 0.65
N THR A 121 12.29 -17.08 0.17
CA THR A 121 10.91 -17.21 0.66
C THR A 121 10.22 -18.36 -0.03
N ILE A 122 9.55 -19.20 0.74
CA ILE A 122 8.75 -20.30 0.23
C ILE A 122 7.28 -19.89 0.10
N TYR A 123 6.63 -20.26 -1.01
CA TYR A 123 5.19 -20.16 -1.14
C TYR A 123 4.51 -21.37 -0.48
N PRO A 124 3.66 -21.17 0.55
CA PRO A 124 3.03 -22.28 1.26
C PRO A 124 1.83 -22.90 0.53
N GLY A 125 1.34 -22.24 -0.53
CA GLY A 125 0.16 -22.65 -1.28
C GLY A 125 0.47 -23.57 -2.46
N THR A 126 -0.59 -23.93 -3.20
CA THR A 126 -0.47 -24.67 -4.46
C THR A 126 -0.34 -23.68 -5.62
N VAL A 127 0.63 -23.92 -6.49
CA VAL A 127 0.79 -23.15 -7.73
C VAL A 127 -0.37 -23.45 -8.69
N GLN A 128 -0.90 -22.41 -9.33
CA GLN A 128 -2.03 -22.54 -10.25
C GLN A 128 -1.55 -22.95 -11.65
N ASP A 129 -2.43 -23.62 -12.40
CA ASP A 129 -2.18 -23.90 -13.81
C ASP A 129 -1.99 -22.58 -14.59
N SER A 130 -1.11 -22.60 -15.59
CA SER A 130 -0.75 -21.42 -16.40
C SER A 130 -0.08 -20.29 -15.63
N ALA A 131 0.27 -20.48 -14.35
CA ALA A 131 1.07 -19.51 -13.62
C ALA A 131 2.45 -19.35 -14.28
N GLU A 132 2.90 -18.11 -14.42
CA GLU A 132 4.26 -17.80 -14.87
C GLU A 132 5.25 -18.23 -13.79
N VAL A 133 6.33 -18.89 -14.22
CA VAL A 133 7.38 -19.39 -13.33
C VAL A 133 8.76 -19.17 -13.93
N PHE A 134 9.76 -19.08 -13.06
CA PHE A 134 11.15 -18.85 -13.40
C PHE A 134 12.02 -19.93 -12.80
N ALA A 135 12.72 -20.70 -13.64
CA ALA A 135 13.75 -21.61 -13.16
C ALA A 135 15.07 -20.85 -13.04
N VAL A 136 15.70 -20.95 -11.87
CA VAL A 136 16.96 -20.26 -11.58
C VAL A 136 18.04 -21.27 -11.22
N GLY A 137 19.21 -21.16 -11.86
CA GLY A 137 20.33 -22.04 -11.55
C GLY A 137 21.57 -21.81 -12.41
N TYR A 138 22.44 -22.82 -12.42
CA TYR A 138 23.77 -22.79 -13.03
C TYR A 138 23.94 -23.89 -14.08
N PRO A 139 23.39 -23.70 -15.29
CA PRO A 139 23.41 -24.71 -16.32
C PRO A 139 24.79 -24.75 -17.01
N GLY A 140 25.43 -25.91 -17.02
CA GLY A 140 26.81 -26.07 -17.49
C GLY A 140 26.99 -25.78 -18.99
N ASN A 141 25.93 -25.91 -19.80
CA ASN A 141 25.98 -25.53 -21.21
C ASN A 141 26.11 -24.02 -21.42
N VAL A 142 25.54 -23.19 -20.52
CA VAL A 142 25.74 -21.74 -20.54
C VAL A 142 27.17 -21.43 -20.09
N ASP A 143 27.66 -22.12 -19.06
CA ASP A 143 29.03 -21.91 -18.57
C ASP A 143 30.07 -22.22 -19.66
N MET A 144 29.90 -23.33 -20.39
CA MET A 144 30.74 -23.68 -21.55
C MET A 144 30.63 -22.66 -22.69
N ALA A 145 29.42 -22.18 -23.00
CA ALA A 145 29.22 -21.17 -24.04
C ALA A 145 29.87 -19.82 -23.68
N GLN A 146 30.01 -19.52 -22.39
CA GLN A 146 30.74 -18.36 -21.87
C GLN A 146 32.26 -18.58 -21.79
N GLY A 147 32.75 -19.79 -22.10
CA GLY A 147 34.17 -20.12 -22.06
C GLY A 147 34.73 -20.28 -20.64
N LEU A 148 33.87 -20.54 -19.65
CA LEU A 148 34.28 -20.70 -18.26
C LEU A 148 35.07 -22.00 -18.07
N SER A 149 36.20 -21.90 -17.39
CA SER A 149 36.99 -23.05 -16.94
C SER A 149 36.43 -23.62 -15.64
N MET A 150 36.88 -24.81 -15.25
CA MET A 150 36.50 -25.42 -13.97
C MET A 150 36.90 -24.55 -12.76
N ALA A 151 37.97 -23.76 -12.87
CA ALA A 151 38.39 -22.84 -11.84
C ALA A 151 37.44 -21.64 -11.69
N ASP A 152 36.74 -21.25 -12.76
CA ASP A 152 35.78 -20.15 -12.71
C ASP A 152 34.47 -20.58 -12.03
N LEU A 153 34.14 -21.87 -12.07
CA LEU A 153 32.91 -22.41 -11.45
C LEU A 153 32.92 -22.38 -9.92
N VAL A 154 34.09 -22.26 -9.29
CA VAL A 154 34.23 -22.08 -7.83
C VAL A 154 34.24 -20.60 -7.41
N THR A 155 34.07 -19.69 -8.38
CA THR A 155 33.95 -18.25 -8.15
C THR A 155 32.50 -17.77 -8.31
N PRO A 156 32.09 -16.70 -7.62
CA PRO A 156 30.74 -16.17 -7.72
C PRO A 156 30.35 -15.78 -9.13
N GLN A 157 29.18 -16.24 -9.55
CA GLN A 157 28.61 -15.94 -10.87
C GLN A 157 27.10 -15.72 -10.74
N ALA A 158 26.57 -14.84 -11.59
CA ALA A 158 25.14 -14.62 -11.65
C ALA A 158 24.42 -15.89 -12.15
N ALA A 159 23.42 -16.34 -11.40
CA ALA A 159 22.57 -17.45 -11.83
C ALA A 159 21.81 -17.11 -13.12
N VAL A 160 21.61 -18.11 -13.97
CA VAL A 160 20.80 -18.05 -15.18
C VAL A 160 19.33 -18.14 -14.78
N LYS A 161 18.47 -17.34 -15.41
CA LYS A 161 17.02 -17.35 -15.21
C LYS A 161 16.33 -17.69 -16.52
N THR A 162 15.48 -18.71 -16.51
CA THR A 162 14.65 -19.08 -17.66
C THR A 162 13.19 -18.97 -17.28
N ARG A 163 12.37 -18.44 -18.19
CA ARG A 163 10.93 -18.20 -17.97
C ARG A 163 10.11 -19.31 -18.62
N GLY A 164 9.01 -19.69 -17.98
CA GLY A 164 7.98 -20.54 -18.55
C GLY A 164 6.69 -20.50 -17.76
N TYR A 165 5.85 -21.52 -17.93
CA TYR A 165 4.53 -21.61 -17.32
C TYR A 165 4.27 -23.00 -16.76
N VAL A 166 3.51 -23.06 -15.66
CA VAL A 166 3.01 -24.32 -15.11
C VAL A 166 2.03 -24.97 -16.10
N SER A 167 2.32 -26.20 -16.49
CA SER A 167 1.61 -26.96 -17.51
C SER A 167 0.81 -28.10 -16.88
N ALA A 168 -0.31 -27.78 -16.21
CA ALA A 168 -1.20 -28.73 -15.51
C ALA A 168 -0.52 -29.60 -14.44
N GLY A 169 -1.09 -29.66 -13.24
CA GLY A 169 -0.57 -30.47 -12.10
C GLY A 169 -0.61 -31.99 -12.30
N ARG A 170 0.15 -32.54 -13.26
CA ARG A 170 0.38 -33.97 -13.40
C ARG A 170 1.61 -34.37 -12.59
N SER A 171 1.39 -35.10 -11.50
CA SER A 171 2.45 -35.74 -10.70
C SER A 171 3.15 -36.83 -11.52
N SER A 172 4.48 -36.90 -11.41
CA SER A 172 5.24 -38.09 -11.78
C SER A 172 4.75 -39.31 -10.96
N LYS A 173 5.01 -40.53 -11.42
CA LYS A 173 4.61 -41.76 -10.70
C LYS A 173 5.41 -42.01 -9.41
N GLN A 174 6.50 -41.28 -9.16
CA GLN A 174 7.45 -41.57 -8.07
C GLN A 174 7.29 -40.65 -6.85
N PHE A 175 7.05 -39.35 -7.09
CA PHE A 175 6.79 -38.32 -6.06
C PHE A 175 6.05 -37.13 -6.67
N ASP A 176 5.50 -36.26 -5.82
CA ASP A 176 4.67 -35.13 -6.24
C ASP A 176 5.51 -34.05 -6.94
N THR A 177 5.19 -33.75 -8.20
CA THR A 177 5.94 -32.84 -9.08
C THR A 177 5.06 -31.79 -9.75
N ILE A 178 5.66 -30.67 -10.09
CA ILE A 178 5.10 -29.59 -10.89
C ILE A 178 5.67 -29.68 -12.29
N LEU A 179 4.78 -29.80 -13.28
CA LEU A 179 5.13 -29.77 -14.70
C LEU A 179 5.20 -28.32 -15.17
N HIS A 180 6.27 -27.92 -15.84
CA HIS A 180 6.42 -26.57 -16.39
C HIS A 180 7.19 -26.54 -17.71
N THR A 181 7.14 -25.39 -18.39
CA THR A 181 7.84 -25.15 -19.67
C THR A 181 9.10 -24.30 -19.53
N ALA A 182 9.44 -23.82 -18.33
CA ALA A 182 10.68 -23.04 -18.13
C ALA A 182 11.90 -23.91 -18.48
N PRO A 183 12.72 -23.55 -19.50
CA PRO A 183 13.81 -24.38 -19.97
C PRO A 183 14.83 -24.73 -18.88
N LEU A 184 15.17 -26.00 -18.73
CA LEU A 184 16.26 -26.46 -17.85
C LEU A 184 17.44 -27.00 -18.66
N GLY A 185 18.66 -26.72 -18.20
CA GLY A 185 19.89 -27.38 -18.64
C GLY A 185 20.50 -28.24 -17.53
N SER A 186 21.41 -29.14 -17.89
CA SER A 186 22.22 -29.87 -16.89
C SER A 186 22.93 -28.87 -15.98
N GLY A 187 22.75 -29.02 -14.66
CA GLY A 187 23.25 -28.08 -13.65
C GLY A 187 22.17 -27.22 -12.98
N ASN A 188 20.97 -27.09 -13.56
CA ASN A 188 19.83 -26.41 -12.90
C ASN A 188 19.19 -27.24 -11.78
N SER A 189 19.40 -28.56 -11.78
CA SER A 189 18.87 -29.48 -10.77
C SER A 189 19.27 -29.05 -9.36
N GLY A 190 18.28 -28.99 -8.47
CA GLY A 190 18.37 -28.52 -7.10
C GLY A 190 18.11 -27.02 -6.92
N GLY A 191 18.07 -26.24 -8.00
CA GLY A 191 17.69 -24.83 -7.98
C GLY A 191 16.19 -24.61 -7.80
N PRO A 192 15.75 -23.40 -7.43
CA PRO A 192 14.34 -23.14 -7.21
C PRO A 192 13.60 -22.87 -8.53
N LEU A 193 12.34 -23.29 -8.55
CA LEU A 193 11.32 -22.75 -9.45
C LEU A 193 10.60 -21.64 -8.70
N LEU A 194 10.62 -20.42 -9.23
CA LEU A 194 10.09 -19.22 -8.60
C LEU A 194 8.78 -18.78 -9.25
N ASP A 195 7.85 -18.21 -8.48
CA ASP A 195 6.75 -17.42 -9.03
C ASP A 195 7.19 -16.00 -9.40
N SER A 196 6.28 -15.20 -9.98
CA SER A 196 6.53 -13.80 -10.37
C SER A 196 6.88 -12.86 -9.21
N CYS A 197 6.79 -13.31 -7.95
CA CYS A 197 7.19 -12.57 -6.76
C CYS A 197 8.49 -13.10 -6.13
N GLY A 198 9.21 -13.98 -6.83
CA GLY A 198 10.47 -14.54 -6.36
C GLY A 198 10.33 -15.56 -5.23
N ARG A 199 9.12 -16.08 -4.99
CA ARG A 199 8.90 -17.13 -3.98
C ARG A 199 9.09 -18.50 -4.60
N VAL A 200 9.70 -19.41 -3.85
CA VAL A 200 9.90 -20.79 -4.28
C VAL A 200 8.57 -21.52 -4.33
N VAL A 201 8.23 -22.02 -5.51
CA VAL A 201 7.06 -22.87 -5.79
C VAL A 201 7.44 -24.32 -6.13
N GLY A 202 8.73 -24.63 -6.30
CA GLY A 202 9.25 -25.98 -6.45
C GLY A 202 10.78 -26.05 -6.50
N VAL A 203 11.33 -27.27 -6.56
CA VAL A 203 12.78 -27.50 -6.73
C VAL A 203 13.03 -28.18 -8.08
N ASN A 204 13.68 -27.49 -9.01
CA ASN A 204 13.98 -28.01 -10.35
C ASN A 204 14.73 -29.34 -10.24
N SER A 205 14.33 -30.36 -11.00
CA SER A 205 14.95 -31.69 -10.92
C SER A 205 15.34 -32.22 -12.31
N PHE A 206 14.37 -32.60 -13.15
CA PHE A 206 14.65 -33.23 -14.45
C PHE A 206 13.74 -32.71 -15.57
N GLY A 207 14.09 -33.01 -16.81
CA GLY A 207 13.28 -32.73 -18.01
C GLY A 207 12.93 -34.00 -18.77
N THR A 208 11.99 -33.90 -19.70
CA THR A 208 11.74 -34.97 -20.68
C THR A 208 12.91 -35.07 -21.64
N VAL A 209 13.48 -36.27 -21.78
CA VAL A 209 14.46 -36.57 -22.83
C VAL A 209 13.66 -36.97 -24.08
N SER A 210 13.78 -36.19 -25.16
CA SER A 210 13.25 -36.58 -26.48
C SER A 210 14.40 -37.20 -27.27
N ASP A 211 14.34 -38.50 -27.53
CA ASP A 211 15.40 -39.26 -28.22
C ASP A 211 15.63 -38.81 -29.68
N ASN A 212 14.70 -38.01 -30.22
CA ASN A 212 14.62 -37.57 -31.61
C ASN A 212 14.50 -36.04 -31.75
N GLY A 213 14.51 -35.28 -30.65
CA GLY A 213 14.53 -33.81 -30.66
C GLY A 213 13.27 -33.15 -31.26
N THR A 214 12.21 -33.91 -31.53
CA THR A 214 10.96 -33.42 -32.14
C THR A 214 9.84 -33.17 -31.14
N ASP A 215 9.99 -33.62 -29.89
CA ASP A 215 8.94 -33.47 -28.88
C ASP A 215 9.10 -32.16 -28.09
N SER A 216 7.97 -31.58 -27.68
CA SER A 216 7.94 -30.44 -26.77
C SER A 216 8.66 -30.79 -25.47
N SER A 217 9.67 -29.98 -25.11
CA SER A 217 10.40 -30.16 -23.86
C SER A 217 9.56 -29.72 -22.66
N PHE A 218 9.27 -30.66 -21.77
CA PHE A 218 8.66 -30.39 -20.48
C PHE A 218 9.66 -30.64 -19.36
N PHE A 219 9.49 -29.89 -18.27
CA PHE A 219 10.39 -29.93 -17.14
C PHE A 219 9.62 -30.13 -15.84
N PHE A 220 10.26 -30.77 -14.87
CA PHE A 220 9.68 -31.18 -13.62
C PHE A 220 10.44 -30.56 -12.45
N ALA A 221 9.68 -29.94 -11.56
CA ALA A 221 10.15 -29.49 -10.27
C ALA A 221 9.48 -30.33 -9.16
N ILE A 222 10.24 -30.70 -8.13
CA ILE A 222 9.71 -31.31 -6.91
C ILE A 222 8.74 -30.32 -6.27
N SER A 223 7.55 -30.80 -5.90
CA SER A 223 6.48 -29.94 -5.37
C SER A 223 6.82 -29.37 -3.98
N MET A 224 6.11 -28.30 -3.61
CA MET A 224 6.20 -27.75 -2.26
C MET A 224 5.75 -28.72 -1.17
N ARG A 225 4.89 -29.71 -1.50
CA ARG A 225 4.45 -30.73 -0.54
C ARG A 225 5.63 -31.60 -0.09
N GLU A 226 6.43 -32.05 -1.05
CA GLU A 226 7.63 -32.86 -0.80
C GLU A 226 8.70 -32.05 -0.05
N LEU A 227 8.96 -30.82 -0.51
CA LEU A 227 9.94 -29.94 0.12
C LEU A 227 9.55 -29.60 1.57
N ALA A 228 8.28 -29.23 1.82
CA ALA A 228 7.81 -28.90 3.16
C ALA A 228 7.88 -30.10 4.11
N ALA A 229 7.56 -31.31 3.63
CA ALA A 229 7.69 -32.54 4.42
C ALA A 229 9.16 -32.83 4.77
N PHE A 230 10.06 -32.69 3.79
CA PHE A 230 11.50 -32.88 3.97
C PHE A 230 12.10 -31.89 4.98
N LEU A 231 11.81 -30.59 4.84
CA LEU A 231 12.31 -29.55 5.75
C LEU A 231 11.79 -29.75 7.18
N ARG A 232 10.51 -30.12 7.33
CA ARG A 232 9.92 -30.43 8.65
C ARG A 232 10.60 -31.63 9.30
N GLN A 233 10.89 -32.69 8.54
CA GLN A 233 11.61 -33.86 9.04
C GLN A 233 13.05 -33.51 9.47
N ALA A 234 13.68 -32.56 8.79
CA ALA A 234 15.00 -32.03 9.13
C ALA A 234 14.98 -30.99 10.27
N GLY A 235 13.81 -30.64 10.82
CA GLY A 235 13.67 -29.64 11.89
C GLY A 235 13.94 -28.21 11.44
N VAL A 236 13.71 -27.90 10.16
CA VAL A 236 13.94 -26.57 9.57
C VAL A 236 12.61 -25.84 9.41
N GLU A 237 12.52 -24.63 9.95
CA GLU A 237 11.41 -23.71 9.75
C GLU A 237 11.82 -22.64 8.71
N PRO A 238 11.44 -22.82 7.43
CA PRO A 238 11.77 -21.83 6.40
C PRO A 238 10.88 -20.59 6.51
N HIS A 239 11.37 -19.46 5.99
CA HIS A 239 10.52 -18.28 5.80
C HIS A 239 9.45 -18.57 4.73
N THR A 240 8.19 -18.24 5.02
CA THR A 240 7.06 -18.46 4.10
C THR A 240 6.22 -17.21 3.94
N SER A 241 5.74 -16.94 2.73
CA SER A 241 4.80 -15.83 2.45
C SER A 241 3.63 -16.30 1.61
N GLY A 242 2.43 -16.27 2.21
CA GLY A 242 1.16 -16.61 1.57
C GLY A 242 0.41 -15.42 0.96
N LEU A 243 0.98 -14.20 0.97
CA LEU A 243 0.29 -13.02 0.43
C LEU A 243 0.07 -13.13 -1.09
N PRO A 244 -0.96 -12.46 -1.64
CA PRO A 244 -1.13 -12.37 -3.09
C PRO A 244 0.11 -11.79 -3.78
N CYS A 245 0.51 -12.40 -4.90
CA CYS A 245 1.59 -11.86 -5.72
C CYS A 245 1.06 -10.72 -6.59
N THR A 246 1.10 -9.49 -6.07
CA THR A 246 0.67 -8.27 -6.75
C THR A 246 1.89 -7.38 -7.01
N SER A 247 1.99 -6.79 -8.20
CA SER A 247 3.10 -5.87 -8.55
C SER A 247 2.94 -4.53 -7.84
N ILE A 248 4.04 -3.77 -7.70
CA ILE A 248 3.99 -2.41 -7.16
C ILE A 248 3.13 -1.50 -8.05
N ALA A 249 3.28 -1.60 -9.38
CA ALA A 249 2.47 -0.86 -10.32
C ALA A 249 0.96 -1.14 -10.16
N ASP A 250 0.57 -2.38 -9.88
CA ASP A 250 -0.83 -2.73 -9.63
C ASP A 250 -1.34 -2.14 -8.32
N LEU A 251 -0.52 -2.14 -7.26
CA LEU A 251 -0.83 -1.48 -6.00
C LEU A 251 -0.99 0.04 -6.19
N ASP A 252 -0.12 0.67 -6.98
CA ASP A 252 -0.19 2.10 -7.27
C ASP A 252 -1.44 2.47 -8.07
N ARG A 253 -1.81 1.66 -9.07
CA ARG A 253 -3.08 1.84 -9.80
C ARG A 253 -4.28 1.69 -8.87
N ALA A 254 -4.25 0.72 -7.95
CA ALA A 254 -5.32 0.52 -6.97
C ALA A 254 -5.41 1.68 -5.97
N ASP A 255 -4.27 2.16 -5.45
CA ASP A 255 -4.21 3.32 -4.56
C ASP A 255 -4.69 4.60 -5.25
N ALA A 256 -4.30 4.84 -6.50
CA ALA A 256 -4.76 5.98 -7.29
C ALA A 256 -6.29 5.94 -7.51
N THR A 257 -6.84 4.77 -7.83
CA THR A 257 -8.28 4.58 -8.02
C THR A 257 -9.05 4.85 -6.73
N ARG A 258 -8.53 4.38 -5.58
CA ARG A 258 -9.11 4.66 -4.26
C ARG A 258 -9.07 6.15 -3.93
N ALA A 259 -7.92 6.81 -4.13
CA ALA A 259 -7.77 8.24 -3.88
C ALA A 259 -8.74 9.09 -4.72
N MET A 260 -8.89 8.77 -6.01
CA MET A 260 -9.86 9.44 -6.89
C MET A 260 -11.30 9.24 -6.40
N SER A 261 -11.65 8.03 -5.94
CA SER A 261 -12.98 7.72 -5.42
C SER A 261 -13.28 8.47 -4.13
N ASP A 262 -12.31 8.58 -3.23
CA ASP A 262 -12.44 9.32 -1.98
C ASP A 262 -12.58 10.83 -2.23
N GLN A 263 -11.81 11.39 -3.17
CA GLN A 263 -11.94 12.79 -3.57
C GLN A 263 -13.31 13.08 -4.19
N ALA A 264 -13.82 12.19 -5.05
CA ALA A 264 -15.15 12.33 -5.62
C ALA A 264 -16.25 12.29 -4.54
N ARG A 265 -16.13 11.38 -3.56
CA ARG A 265 -17.06 11.32 -2.42
C ARG A 265 -17.01 12.60 -1.57
N ALA A 266 -15.82 13.09 -1.22
CA ALA A 266 -15.67 14.32 -0.44
C ALA A 266 -16.24 15.55 -1.18
N ALA A 267 -16.04 15.63 -2.50
CA ALA A 267 -16.62 16.69 -3.33
C ALA A 267 -18.15 16.61 -3.38
N ALA A 268 -18.72 15.41 -3.51
CA ALA A 268 -20.18 15.20 -3.49
C ALA A 268 -20.79 15.56 -2.13
N GLU A 269 -20.12 15.23 -1.03
CA GLU A 269 -20.54 15.60 0.32
C GLU A 269 -20.49 17.12 0.54
N GLU A 270 -19.47 17.82 0.05
CA GLU A 270 -19.41 19.28 0.10
C GLU A 270 -20.53 19.92 -0.73
N GLN A 271 -20.78 19.43 -1.95
CA GLN A 271 -21.88 19.91 -2.78
C GLN A 271 -23.24 19.73 -2.08
N THR A 272 -23.47 18.56 -1.49
CA THR A 272 -24.70 18.27 -0.73
C THR A 272 -24.85 19.23 0.46
N ARG A 273 -23.75 19.53 1.18
CA ARG A 273 -23.74 20.49 2.29
C ARG A 273 -24.05 21.92 1.82
N LEU A 274 -23.49 22.34 0.69
CA LEU A 274 -23.77 23.65 0.09
C LEU A 274 -25.23 23.78 -0.36
N GLU A 275 -25.78 22.77 -1.02
CA GLU A 275 -27.19 22.72 -1.43
C GLU A 275 -28.15 22.70 -0.23
N ALA A 276 -27.79 22.00 0.84
CA ALA A 276 -28.56 22.01 2.08
C ALA A 276 -28.59 23.41 2.71
N ARG A 277 -27.43 24.10 2.77
CA ARG A 277 -27.33 25.48 3.26
C ARG A 277 -28.15 26.46 2.42
N GLN A 278 -28.10 26.35 1.09
CA GLN A 278 -28.91 27.19 0.19
C GLN A 278 -30.41 26.96 0.42
N ARG A 279 -30.85 25.70 0.50
CA ARG A 279 -32.26 25.36 0.77
C ARG A 279 -32.74 25.90 2.12
N ALA A 280 -31.88 25.87 3.15
CA ALA A 280 -32.18 26.43 4.46
C ALA A 280 -32.34 27.96 4.39
N GLN A 281 -31.44 28.65 3.70
CA GLN A 281 -31.53 30.10 3.48
C GLN A 281 -32.79 30.51 2.70
N ASP A 282 -33.12 29.80 1.62
CA ASP A 282 -34.33 30.04 0.84
C ASP A 282 -35.60 29.82 1.66
N LYS A 283 -35.60 28.79 2.51
CA LYS A 283 -36.71 28.54 3.43
C LYS A 283 -36.84 29.67 4.46
N ALA A 284 -35.74 30.07 5.10
CA ALA A 284 -35.73 31.16 6.07
C ALA A 284 -36.25 32.47 5.45
N ARG A 285 -35.88 32.76 4.20
CA ARG A 285 -36.37 33.93 3.47
C ARG A 285 -37.88 33.87 3.21
N ARG A 286 -38.39 32.72 2.76
CA ARG A 286 -39.83 32.52 2.53
C ARG A 286 -40.63 32.65 3.84
N ASP A 287 -40.13 32.05 4.92
CA ASP A 287 -40.79 32.11 6.23
C ASP A 287 -40.82 33.56 6.76
N ALA A 288 -39.73 34.32 6.60
CA ALA A 288 -39.67 35.74 6.92
C ALA A 288 -40.65 36.58 6.09
N GLU A 289 -40.73 36.32 4.77
CA GLU A 289 -41.66 37.00 3.86
C GLU A 289 -43.12 36.77 4.29
N LEU A 290 -43.50 35.51 4.53
CA LEU A 290 -44.84 35.15 4.98
C LEU A 290 -45.21 35.79 6.34
N ALA A 291 -44.26 35.81 7.29
CA ALA A 291 -44.47 36.44 8.59
C ALA A 291 -44.68 37.96 8.48
N VAL A 292 -43.83 38.65 7.70
CA VAL A 292 -43.95 40.10 7.48
C VAL A 292 -45.26 40.43 6.75
N LEU A 293 -45.64 39.66 5.73
CA LEU A 293 -46.89 39.85 5.01
C LEU A 293 -48.10 39.67 5.95
N SER A 294 -48.11 38.61 6.78
CA SER A 294 -49.19 38.39 7.76
C SER A 294 -49.31 39.52 8.78
N GLU A 295 -48.19 40.02 9.33
CA GLU A 295 -48.18 41.16 10.25
C GLU A 295 -48.70 42.44 9.58
N ARG A 296 -48.34 42.67 8.30
CA ARG A 296 -48.83 43.82 7.53
C ARG A 296 -50.32 43.73 7.23
N ASP A 297 -50.81 42.55 6.86
CA ASP A 297 -52.22 42.29 6.58
C ASP A 297 -53.08 42.46 7.83
N ASN A 298 -52.61 42.00 8.99
CA ASN A 298 -53.28 42.22 10.27
C ASN A 298 -53.37 43.72 10.60
N GLY A 299 -52.30 44.49 10.40
CA GLY A 299 -52.32 45.94 10.59
C GLY A 299 -53.24 46.66 9.60
N LEU A 300 -53.31 46.21 8.34
CA LEU A 300 -54.24 46.71 7.32
C LEU A 300 -55.70 46.46 7.72
N ALA A 301 -56.01 45.22 8.12
CA ALA A 301 -57.34 44.82 8.54
C ALA A 301 -57.79 45.63 9.78
N LEU A 302 -56.91 45.80 10.77
CA LEU A 302 -57.18 46.62 11.94
C LEU A 302 -57.45 48.09 11.57
N ALA A 303 -56.61 48.69 10.72
CA ALA A 303 -56.80 50.06 10.25
C ALA A 303 -58.14 50.22 9.49
N ALA A 304 -58.48 49.26 8.62
CA ALA A 304 -59.74 49.27 7.88
C ALA A 304 -60.96 49.15 8.81
N LEU A 305 -60.93 48.23 9.79
CA LEU A 305 -62.00 48.06 10.79
C LEU A 305 -62.18 49.34 11.63
N LEU A 306 -61.08 49.99 12.03
CA LEU A 306 -61.12 51.25 12.77
C LEU A 306 -61.69 52.39 11.92
N LEU A 307 -61.37 52.47 10.63
CA LEU A 307 -61.94 53.45 9.70
C LEU A 307 -63.44 53.23 9.47
N VAL A 308 -63.88 51.98 9.28
CA VAL A 308 -65.31 51.65 9.15
C VAL A 308 -66.06 52.02 10.43
N GLY A 309 -65.50 51.68 11.59
CA GLY A 309 -66.04 52.09 12.89
C GLY A 309 -66.11 53.61 13.05
N ALA A 310 -65.07 54.33 12.62
CA ALA A 310 -65.04 55.80 12.65
C ALA A 310 -66.14 56.41 11.76
N LEU A 311 -66.36 55.87 10.56
CA LEU A 311 -67.43 56.30 9.67
C LEU A 311 -68.81 56.05 10.27
N ALA A 312 -69.03 54.88 10.88
CA ALA A 312 -70.30 54.56 11.54
C ALA A 312 -70.58 55.50 12.71
N MET A 313 -69.59 55.72 13.59
CA MET A 313 -69.71 56.62 14.74
C MET A 313 -69.84 58.09 14.32
N GLY A 314 -69.14 58.50 13.28
CA GLY A 314 -69.26 59.83 12.68
C GLY A 314 -70.65 60.07 12.06
N GLY A 315 -71.19 59.08 11.35
CA GLY A 315 -72.56 59.11 10.82
C GLY A 315 -73.62 59.18 11.93
N TRP A 316 -73.42 58.44 13.02
CA TRP A 316 -74.29 58.51 14.19
C TRP A 316 -74.21 59.88 14.89
N ALA A 317 -73.01 60.43 15.06
CA ALA A 317 -72.80 61.77 15.60
C ALA A 317 -73.54 62.83 14.77
N PHE A 318 -73.45 62.74 13.43
CA PHE A 318 -74.16 63.62 12.51
C PHE A 318 -75.68 63.53 12.64
N MET A 319 -76.23 62.31 12.73
CA MET A 319 -77.67 62.07 12.90
C MET A 319 -78.20 62.61 14.24
N GLN A 320 -77.47 62.43 15.34
CA GLN A 320 -77.85 62.98 16.64
C GLN A 320 -77.74 64.52 16.68
N GLY A 321 -76.78 65.09 15.92
CA GLY A 321 -76.70 66.54 15.70
C GLY A 321 -77.96 67.11 15.05
N GLN A 322 -78.54 66.40 14.07
CA GLN A 322 -79.82 66.79 13.47
C GLN A 322 -81.02 66.68 14.43
N ARG A 323 -80.94 65.81 15.45
CA ARG A 323 -81.97 65.65 16.49
C ARG A 323 -81.85 66.62 17.67
N GLY A 324 -80.83 67.49 17.68
CA GLY A 324 -80.63 68.52 18.73
C GLY A 324 -79.93 68.03 20.01
N GLU A 325 -79.47 66.79 20.08
CA GLU A 325 -78.75 66.25 21.24
C GLU A 325 -77.24 66.56 21.20
N SER A 326 -76.87 67.79 21.58
CA SER A 326 -75.48 68.29 21.49
C SER A 326 -74.45 67.48 22.30
N ARG A 327 -74.86 66.85 23.41
CA ARG A 327 -73.96 66.02 24.25
C ARG A 327 -73.62 64.69 23.57
N ALA A 328 -74.61 64.03 22.98
CA ALA A 328 -74.41 62.77 22.26
C ALA A 328 -73.53 62.99 21.01
N MET A 329 -73.76 64.06 20.25
CA MET A 329 -72.94 64.44 19.09
C MET A 329 -71.45 64.59 19.46
N LYS A 330 -71.13 65.30 20.55
CA LYS A 330 -69.74 65.49 21.00
C LYS A 330 -69.07 64.18 21.42
N VAL A 331 -69.79 63.30 22.11
CA VAL A 331 -69.26 61.99 22.55
C VAL A 331 -68.97 61.10 21.34
N PHE A 332 -69.95 60.91 20.45
CA PHE A 332 -69.77 60.07 19.25
C PHE A 332 -68.73 60.64 18.28
N GLY A 333 -68.65 61.97 18.14
CA GLY A 333 -67.62 62.65 17.36
C GLY A 333 -66.21 62.46 17.95
N ALA A 334 -66.06 62.55 19.27
CA ALA A 334 -64.77 62.27 19.94
C ALA A 334 -64.34 60.81 19.77
N VAL A 335 -65.28 59.87 19.88
CA VAL A 335 -65.01 58.44 19.63
C VAL A 335 -64.61 58.22 18.16
N ALA A 336 -65.29 58.84 17.19
CA ALA A 336 -64.90 58.76 15.79
C ALA A 336 -63.48 59.30 15.55
N GLY A 337 -63.12 60.43 16.17
CA GLY A 337 -61.77 60.99 16.10
C GLY A 337 -60.68 60.07 16.68
N LEU A 338 -60.96 59.42 17.82
CA LEU A 338 -60.05 58.43 18.42
C LEU A 338 -59.88 57.18 17.53
N LEU A 339 -60.95 56.73 16.88
CA LEU A 339 -60.89 55.60 15.93
C LEU A 339 -60.07 55.95 14.69
N VAL A 340 -60.18 57.17 14.15
CA VAL A 340 -59.31 57.65 13.05
C VAL A 340 -57.85 57.69 13.48
N LEU A 341 -57.56 58.23 14.67
CA LEU A 341 -56.20 58.26 15.21
C LEU A 341 -55.64 56.83 15.36
N GLY A 342 -56.43 55.91 15.90
CA GLY A 342 -56.08 54.49 16.01
C GLY A 342 -55.78 53.85 14.65
N ALA A 343 -56.56 54.18 13.62
CA ALA A 343 -56.32 53.67 12.26
C ALA A 343 -55.00 54.18 11.66
N VAL A 344 -54.66 55.46 11.87
CA VAL A 344 -53.37 56.04 11.44
C VAL A 344 -52.21 55.36 12.15
N VAL A 345 -52.32 55.18 13.48
CA VAL A 345 -51.31 54.48 14.27
C VAL A 345 -51.12 53.04 13.78
N ALA A 346 -52.21 52.28 13.58
CA ALA A 346 -52.15 50.92 13.03
C ALA A 346 -51.53 50.87 11.62
N TRP A 347 -51.75 51.89 10.79
CA TRP A 347 -51.15 52.00 9.45
C TRP A 347 -49.62 52.20 9.50
N PHE A 348 -49.13 53.03 10.43
CA PHE A 348 -47.71 53.37 10.52
C PHE A 348 -46.87 52.38 11.33
N LEU A 349 -47.46 51.63 12.28
CA LEU A 349 -46.73 50.57 13.02
C LEU A 349 -46.52 49.27 12.22
N ARG A 350 -47.03 49.16 11.00
CA ARG A 350 -46.82 47.95 10.17
C ARG A 350 -45.33 47.80 9.83
N PRO A 351 -44.79 46.57 9.89
CA PRO A 351 -43.38 46.32 9.60
C PRO A 351 -43.06 46.67 8.13
N SER A 352 -41.88 47.24 7.91
CA SER A 352 -41.40 47.59 6.58
C SER A 352 -41.00 46.32 5.79
N LEU A 353 -41.15 46.36 4.46
CA LEU A 353 -40.68 45.26 3.59
C LEU A 353 -39.15 45.13 3.62
N ALA A 354 -38.43 46.19 4.00
CA ALA A 354 -36.98 46.16 4.16
C ALA A 354 -36.52 45.28 5.35
N SER A 355 -37.42 44.94 6.29
CA SER A 355 -37.09 44.06 7.42
C SER A 355 -37.08 42.56 7.07
N ILE A 356 -37.47 42.18 5.85
CA ILE A 356 -37.51 40.77 5.43
C ILE A 356 -36.11 40.16 5.42
N ASP A 357 -35.13 40.87 4.86
CA ASP A 357 -33.77 40.34 4.72
C ASP A 357 -33.07 40.20 6.09
N GLU A 358 -33.31 41.13 7.03
CA GLU A 358 -32.79 41.06 8.41
C GLU A 358 -33.43 39.89 9.18
N ARG A 359 -34.76 39.75 9.13
CA ARG A 359 -35.47 38.62 9.76
C ARG A 359 -35.10 37.27 9.13
N ALA A 360 -34.86 37.24 7.82
CA ALA A 360 -34.39 36.04 7.12
C ALA A 360 -32.99 35.64 7.58
N ALA A 361 -32.10 36.62 7.80
CA ALA A 361 -30.77 36.38 8.36
C ALA A 361 -30.85 35.84 9.79
N ASP A 362 -31.72 36.40 10.64
CA ASP A 362 -31.94 35.91 12.01
C ASP A 362 -32.49 34.48 12.03
N LEU A 363 -33.46 34.17 11.17
CA LEU A 363 -34.03 32.82 11.05
C LEU A 363 -33.02 31.80 10.49
N ALA A 364 -32.11 32.23 9.60
CA ALA A 364 -31.04 31.37 9.09
C ALA A 364 -29.89 31.20 10.10
N ALA A 365 -29.69 32.15 11.01
CA ALA A 365 -28.68 32.10 12.06
C ALA A 365 -29.15 31.38 13.33
N ALA A 366 -30.46 31.23 13.52
CA ALA A 366 -31.04 30.45 14.61
C ALA A 366 -30.60 28.98 14.49
N PRO A 367 -29.88 28.41 15.47
CA PRO A 367 -29.45 27.03 15.39
C PRO A 367 -30.68 26.11 15.43
N ASP A 368 -30.88 25.32 14.38
CA ASP A 368 -31.81 24.20 14.42
C ASP A 368 -31.39 23.28 15.58
N ALA A 369 -32.22 23.18 16.62
CA ALA A 369 -31.97 22.32 17.78
C ALA A 369 -31.82 20.82 17.40
N SER A 370 -32.17 20.45 16.17
CA SER A 370 -31.98 19.11 15.58
C SER A 370 -30.70 18.94 14.75
N ALA A 371 -30.01 20.01 14.34
CA ALA A 371 -28.79 19.95 13.52
C ALA A 371 -27.50 20.03 14.36
N SER A 372 -27.60 20.48 15.61
CA SER A 372 -26.46 20.58 16.55
C SER A 372 -25.85 19.23 16.96
N ALA A 373 -26.49 18.10 16.62
CA ALA A 373 -25.97 16.76 16.89
C ALA A 373 -25.04 16.22 15.78
N SER A 374 -25.10 16.75 14.55
CA SER A 374 -24.29 16.30 13.40
C SER A 374 -23.04 17.14 13.13
N ASP A 375 -22.97 18.35 13.69
CA ASP A 375 -21.78 19.22 13.66
C ASP A 375 -20.93 19.11 14.94
N ALA A 376 -21.18 18.09 15.76
CA ALA A 376 -20.30 17.69 16.85
C ALA A 376 -18.97 17.21 16.26
N ALA A 377 -18.08 18.17 16.02
CA ALA A 377 -16.66 18.04 15.74
C ALA A 377 -16.31 16.86 14.81
N LEU A 378 -15.98 17.18 13.55
CA LEU A 378 -14.82 16.51 12.95
C LEU A 378 -13.74 16.52 14.05
N PRO A 379 -13.34 15.37 14.61
CA PRO A 379 -12.36 15.38 15.68
C PRO A 379 -11.18 16.13 15.07
N ALA A 380 -10.81 17.27 15.67
CA ALA A 380 -9.57 17.96 15.34
C ALA A 380 -8.53 16.85 15.26
N ARG A 381 -8.04 16.56 14.04
CA ARG A 381 -7.25 15.37 13.73
C ARG A 381 -6.23 15.24 14.85
N ALA A 382 -6.47 14.34 15.79
CA ALA A 382 -5.63 14.27 16.97
C ALA A 382 -4.24 13.97 16.43
N ASN A 383 -3.32 14.93 16.63
CA ASN A 383 -1.94 14.88 16.13
C ASN A 383 -1.46 13.45 16.30
N GLY A 384 -0.95 12.82 15.23
CA GLY A 384 -0.41 11.46 15.25
C GLY A 384 0.86 11.32 16.11
N THR A 385 0.86 11.93 17.29
CA THR A 385 1.93 11.99 18.27
C THR A 385 1.57 11.10 19.45
N GLY A 386 2.58 10.47 20.04
CA GLY A 386 2.46 9.52 21.14
C GLY A 386 2.58 8.08 20.68
N LYS A 387 2.25 7.17 21.60
CA LYS A 387 2.39 5.72 21.42
C LYS A 387 1.27 5.16 20.56
N MET A 388 1.65 4.41 19.55
CA MET A 388 0.77 3.79 18.58
C MET A 388 1.23 2.37 18.26
N THR A 389 0.27 1.57 17.85
CA THR A 389 0.50 0.27 17.23
C THR A 389 0.12 0.38 15.76
N CYS A 390 1.08 0.13 14.88
CA CYS A 390 0.88 0.15 13.43
C CYS A 390 0.65 -1.27 12.93
N VAL A 391 -0.57 -1.53 12.46
CA VAL A 391 -1.00 -2.83 11.94
C VAL A 391 -0.93 -2.81 10.42
N ILE A 392 -0.39 -3.85 9.80
CA ILE A 392 -0.23 -3.93 8.35
C ILE A 392 -1.59 -3.97 7.63
N ASP A 393 -1.69 -3.25 6.53
CA ASP A 393 -2.79 -3.35 5.58
C ASP A 393 -2.39 -4.30 4.46
N ALA A 394 -2.76 -5.57 4.58
CA ALA A 394 -2.38 -6.62 3.63
C ALA A 394 -2.90 -6.36 2.20
N GLN A 395 -4.01 -5.63 2.02
CA GLN A 395 -4.55 -5.32 0.70
C GLN A 395 -3.80 -4.19 -0.01
N ARG A 396 -3.04 -3.40 0.76
CA ARG A 396 -2.24 -2.28 0.26
C ARG A 396 -0.74 -2.54 0.41
N SER A 397 -0.37 -3.78 0.74
CA SER A 397 1.01 -4.17 0.98
C SER A 397 1.45 -5.27 0.03
N ARG A 398 2.71 -5.19 -0.39
CA ARG A 398 3.46 -6.22 -1.09
C ARG A 398 4.62 -6.65 -0.21
N VAL A 399 4.66 -7.92 0.16
CA VAL A 399 5.71 -8.50 1.01
C VAL A 399 6.22 -9.79 0.36
N THR A 400 7.52 -9.85 0.15
CA THR A 400 8.21 -10.96 -0.51
C THR A 400 9.12 -11.71 0.47
N VAL A 401 9.93 -11.02 1.28
CA VAL A 401 10.93 -11.61 2.18
C VAL A 401 10.83 -11.14 3.63
N SER A 402 10.09 -10.07 3.91
CA SER A 402 9.97 -9.52 5.26
C SER A 402 8.91 -10.21 6.09
N ASP A 403 9.15 -10.31 7.40
CA ASP A 403 8.14 -10.76 8.36
C ASP A 403 7.04 -9.71 8.54
N ILE A 404 5.80 -10.19 8.62
CA ILE A 404 4.62 -9.34 8.83
C ILE A 404 4.34 -9.29 10.33
N THR A 405 4.79 -8.22 10.99
CA THR A 405 4.58 -8.00 12.42
C THR A 405 4.09 -6.58 12.70
N ASP A 406 3.34 -6.42 13.78
CA ASP A 406 2.88 -5.10 14.22
C ASP A 406 4.07 -4.24 14.66
N VAL A 407 4.08 -2.98 14.23
CA VAL A 407 5.17 -2.05 14.52
C VAL A 407 4.77 -1.12 15.67
N PRO A 408 5.40 -1.21 16.85
CA PRO A 408 5.22 -0.22 17.91
C PRO A 408 5.92 1.09 17.53
N LEU A 409 5.17 2.20 17.58
CA LEU A 409 5.63 3.51 17.17
C LEU A 409 5.29 4.56 18.24
N ASP A 410 6.29 5.15 18.88
CA ASP A 410 6.11 6.34 19.72
C ASP A 410 6.63 7.56 18.96
N TRP A 411 5.73 8.41 18.47
CA TRP A 411 6.04 9.53 17.58
C TRP A 411 6.01 10.88 18.32
N SER A 412 7.04 11.70 18.13
CA SER A 412 7.05 13.08 18.60
C SER A 412 6.85 14.09 17.47
N ALA A 413 6.36 15.30 17.80
CA ALA A 413 6.05 16.33 16.81
C ALA A 413 7.27 16.80 16.00
N ASP A 414 8.48 16.69 16.57
CA ASP A 414 9.77 16.98 15.94
C ASP A 414 10.34 15.80 15.13
N GLY A 415 9.56 14.73 14.95
CA GLY A 415 9.92 13.58 14.11
C GLY A 415 10.88 12.58 14.75
N CYS A 416 10.95 12.55 16.08
CA CYS A 416 11.65 11.48 16.78
C CYS A 416 10.73 10.28 16.96
N VAL A 417 11.29 9.10 16.71
CA VAL A 417 10.65 7.79 16.94
C VAL A 417 11.30 7.09 18.11
N ASN A 418 10.46 6.62 19.04
CA ASN A 418 10.83 5.84 20.22
C ASN A 418 11.91 6.52 21.10
N GLY A 419 11.99 7.85 21.06
CA GLY A 419 12.98 8.65 21.78
C GLY A 419 14.44 8.47 21.32
N ARG A 420 14.69 7.77 20.20
CA ARG A 420 16.05 7.35 19.80
C ARG A 420 16.38 7.60 18.34
N THR A 421 15.39 7.59 17.46
CA THR A 421 15.62 7.63 16.01
C THR A 421 14.99 8.89 15.44
N GLN A 422 15.81 9.84 15.02
CA GLN A 422 15.35 11.04 14.34
C GLN A 422 15.01 10.74 12.87
N TYR A 423 13.82 11.13 12.42
CA TYR A 423 13.43 11.13 11.02
C TYR A 423 13.88 12.43 10.35
N GLY A 424 14.20 12.36 9.07
CA GLY A 424 14.46 13.53 8.25
C GLY A 424 13.15 14.10 7.70
N LEU A 425 13.09 15.42 7.54
CA LEU A 425 11.96 16.10 6.94
C LEU A 425 12.30 16.52 5.51
N ALA A 426 11.54 16.05 4.53
CA ALA A 426 11.66 16.41 3.12
C ALA A 426 10.32 16.91 2.57
N GLU A 427 10.25 17.30 1.29
CA GLU A 427 9.02 17.78 0.65
C GLU A 427 7.89 16.74 0.71
N ASN A 428 8.23 15.45 0.66
CA ASN A 428 7.30 14.34 0.75
C ASN A 428 6.99 13.92 2.20
N GLY A 429 7.40 14.70 3.21
CA GLY A 429 7.12 14.47 4.63
C GLY A 429 8.27 13.79 5.39
N TRP A 430 7.94 13.14 6.50
CA TRP A 430 8.93 12.55 7.39
C TRP A 430 9.40 11.20 6.88
N SER A 431 10.72 11.02 6.74
CA SER A 431 11.28 9.76 6.27
C SER A 431 12.62 9.39 6.91
N ARG A 432 12.89 8.09 6.93
CA ARG A 432 14.15 7.53 7.42
C ARG A 432 14.64 6.44 6.51
N VAL A 433 15.89 6.57 6.06
CA VAL A 433 16.60 5.56 5.28
C VAL A 433 17.48 4.74 6.22
N LEU A 434 17.25 3.43 6.22
CA LEU A 434 17.96 2.44 7.02
C LEU A 434 18.81 1.57 6.11
N VAL A 435 20.13 1.65 6.29
CA VAL A 435 21.12 0.82 5.58
C VAL A 435 21.86 -0.02 6.63
N PRO A 436 21.44 -1.26 6.90
CA PRO A 436 22.10 -2.15 7.86
C PRO A 436 23.51 -2.61 7.39
N ASN A 437 24.31 -3.08 8.35
CA ASN A 437 25.64 -3.67 8.08
C ASN A 437 25.56 -5.18 7.81
N GLY A 438 24.59 -5.88 8.38
CA GLY A 438 24.48 -7.34 8.34
C GLY A 438 23.50 -7.90 7.31
N GLU A 439 22.79 -7.04 6.59
CA GLU A 439 21.79 -7.42 5.60
C GLU A 439 22.03 -6.62 4.32
N ASP A 440 21.71 -7.24 3.17
CA ASP A 440 21.83 -6.63 1.84
C ASP A 440 20.50 -6.03 1.38
N THR A 441 19.90 -5.26 2.28
CA THR A 441 18.61 -4.58 2.08
C THR A 441 18.73 -3.13 2.48
N ILE A 442 17.95 -2.26 1.84
CA ILE A 442 17.78 -0.87 2.27
C ILE A 442 16.29 -0.66 2.52
N SER A 443 15.95 -0.04 3.64
CA SER A 443 14.56 0.28 3.96
C SER A 443 14.38 1.80 4.03
N VAL A 444 13.37 2.30 3.32
CA VAL A 444 12.89 3.67 3.43
C VAL A 444 11.57 3.64 4.17
N THR A 445 11.54 4.24 5.35
CA THR A 445 10.32 4.33 6.15
C THR A 445 9.77 5.74 6.08
N HIS A 446 8.46 5.86 5.96
CA HIS A 446 7.73 7.11 5.89
C HIS A 446 6.60 7.12 6.92
N TYR A 447 6.42 8.24 7.61
CA TYR A 447 5.31 8.44 8.52
C TYR A 447 4.60 9.76 8.21
N ASP A 448 3.28 9.69 8.04
CA ASP A 448 2.43 10.87 7.90
C ASP A 448 1.58 11.05 9.17
N PRO A 449 1.89 12.06 10.01
CA PRO A 449 1.14 12.34 11.23
C PRO A 449 -0.33 12.75 11.00
N ALA A 450 -0.68 13.26 9.81
CA ALA A 450 -2.03 13.72 9.50
C ALA A 450 -2.97 12.55 9.18
N THR A 451 -2.46 11.52 8.50
CA THR A 451 -3.23 10.31 8.16
C THR A 451 -2.93 9.13 9.09
N ARG A 452 -1.89 9.22 9.93
CA ARG A 452 -1.32 8.12 10.74
C ARG A 452 -0.91 6.93 9.86
N GLY A 453 -0.55 7.21 8.61
CA GLY A 453 -0.03 6.22 7.68
C GLY A 453 1.45 5.99 7.94
N TYR A 454 1.85 4.74 8.11
CA TYR A 454 3.25 4.34 8.16
C TYR A 454 3.55 3.43 6.98
N THR A 455 4.56 3.76 6.18
CA THR A 455 4.95 2.98 5.00
C THR A 455 6.41 2.57 5.13
N VAL A 456 6.71 1.30 4.85
CA VAL A 456 8.06 0.75 4.77
C VAL A 456 8.27 0.23 3.37
N GLU A 457 9.16 0.87 2.62
CA GLU A 457 9.62 0.38 1.33
C GLU A 457 10.96 -0.30 1.52
N ARG A 458 11.11 -1.52 0.99
CA ARG A 458 12.34 -2.30 1.11
C ARG A 458 12.89 -2.65 -0.26
N PHE A 459 14.16 -2.38 -0.41
CA PHE A 459 14.94 -2.58 -1.63
C PHE A 459 15.92 -3.71 -1.37
N LEU A 460 15.81 -4.77 -2.15
CA LEU A 460 16.66 -5.95 -2.06
C LEU A 460 17.85 -5.73 -3.00
N MET A 461 18.94 -5.20 -2.46
CA MET A 461 20.06 -4.67 -3.22
C MET A 461 21.14 -5.73 -3.51
N GLY A 462 21.86 -5.57 -4.62
CA GLY A 462 23.09 -6.33 -4.88
C GLY A 462 24.26 -5.85 -4.02
N LEU A 463 25.31 -6.67 -3.91
CA LEU A 463 26.41 -6.43 -2.97
C LEU A 463 27.16 -5.12 -3.26
N ASP A 464 27.45 -4.81 -4.52
CA ASP A 464 28.16 -3.59 -4.91
C ASP A 464 27.35 -2.33 -4.58
N ALA A 465 26.05 -2.36 -4.87
CA ALA A 465 25.15 -1.25 -4.57
C ALA A 465 25.02 -1.06 -3.04
N MET A 466 24.97 -2.14 -2.27
CA MET A 466 25.00 -2.09 -0.80
C MET A 466 26.29 -1.49 -0.27
N ASN A 467 27.45 -1.85 -0.84
CA ASN A 467 28.73 -1.28 -0.42
C ASN A 467 28.78 0.23 -0.67
N GLN A 468 28.28 0.69 -1.82
CA GLN A 468 28.13 2.13 -2.12
C GLN A 468 27.18 2.82 -1.13
N ALA A 469 26.03 2.22 -0.85
CA ALA A 469 25.06 2.76 0.10
C ALA A 469 25.62 2.83 1.53
N ARG A 470 26.35 1.81 1.99
CA ARG A 470 27.03 1.79 3.30
C ARG A 470 28.12 2.88 3.38
N ALA A 471 28.87 3.08 2.29
CA ALA A 471 29.87 4.15 2.20
C ALA A 471 29.22 5.55 2.20
N ALA A 472 28.07 5.72 1.55
CA ALA A 472 27.29 6.95 1.60
C ALA A 472 26.73 7.21 3.01
N ARG A 473 26.13 6.19 3.64
CA ARG A 473 25.63 6.24 5.03
C ARG A 473 26.72 6.65 6.01
N ALA A 474 27.94 6.16 5.85
CA ALA A 474 29.05 6.51 6.74
C ALA A 474 29.39 8.01 6.75
N LYS A 475 28.99 8.77 5.73
CA LYS A 475 29.20 10.22 5.63
C LYS A 475 28.07 11.03 6.27
N ILE A 476 26.97 10.39 6.68
CA ILE A 476 25.76 11.04 7.19
C ILE A 476 25.72 10.87 8.71
N VAL A 477 25.56 11.99 9.43
CA VAL A 477 25.38 11.99 10.88
C VAL A 477 23.91 12.26 11.20
N ALA A 478 23.27 11.33 11.92
CA ALA A 478 21.91 11.52 12.39
C ALA A 478 21.89 12.49 13.59
N PRO A 479 21.04 13.53 13.57
CA PRO A 479 20.86 14.38 14.74
C PRO A 479 20.21 13.61 15.89
N ALA A 480 20.44 14.07 17.11
CA ALA A 480 19.70 13.59 18.28
C ALA A 480 18.23 14.02 18.20
N CYS A 481 17.35 13.28 18.86
CA CYS A 481 15.96 13.70 19.03
C CYS A 481 15.89 15.05 19.77
N GLY A 482 14.95 15.92 19.38
CA GLY A 482 14.85 17.28 19.93
C GLY A 482 15.80 18.31 19.31
N ALA A 483 16.56 17.96 18.26
CA ALA A 483 17.49 18.89 17.61
C ALA A 483 16.83 20.04 16.82
N GLY A 484 15.50 20.01 16.67
CA GLY A 484 14.73 21.02 15.95
C GLY A 484 14.53 20.72 14.47
N GLU A 485 13.60 21.46 13.85
CA GLU A 485 13.13 21.19 12.49
C GLU A 485 14.22 21.42 11.43
N ASP A 486 15.06 22.45 11.59
CA ASP A 486 16.13 22.74 10.62
C ASP A 486 17.15 21.59 10.56
N ALA A 487 17.48 20.97 11.69
CA ALA A 487 18.33 19.80 11.75
C ALA A 487 17.68 18.58 11.08
N ALA A 488 16.36 18.40 11.26
CA ALA A 488 15.60 17.36 10.56
C ALA A 488 15.57 17.57 9.04
N ARG A 489 15.45 18.82 8.56
CA ARG A 489 15.49 19.12 7.11
C ARG A 489 16.88 18.89 6.51
N GLN A 490 17.94 19.33 7.19
CA GLN A 490 19.32 19.05 6.77
C GLN A 490 19.60 17.54 6.71
N PHE A 491 19.10 16.80 7.70
CA PHE A 491 19.22 15.35 7.71
C PHE A 491 18.42 14.66 6.60
N GLY A 492 17.19 15.13 6.32
CA GLY A 492 16.39 14.71 5.18
C GLY A 492 17.16 14.86 3.87
N ALA A 493 17.74 16.04 3.64
CA ALA A 493 18.56 16.32 2.45
C ALA A 493 19.82 15.43 2.38
N ALA A 494 20.49 15.17 3.52
CA ALA A 494 21.68 14.31 3.54
C ALA A 494 21.37 12.85 3.14
N GLN A 495 20.17 12.35 3.46
CA GLN A 495 19.73 11.00 3.06
C GLN A 495 19.50 10.85 1.55
N ALA A 496 19.36 11.97 0.80
CA ALA A 496 19.13 11.95 -0.65
C ALA A 496 20.26 11.24 -1.43
N ALA A 497 21.49 11.29 -0.91
CA ALA A 497 22.63 10.59 -1.51
C ALA A 497 22.47 9.06 -1.49
N ILE A 498 21.77 8.51 -0.49
CA ILE A 498 21.46 7.08 -0.44
C ILE A 498 20.26 6.77 -1.32
N THR A 499 19.20 7.58 -1.27
CA THR A 499 17.98 7.32 -2.07
C THR A 499 18.25 7.39 -3.56
N ALA A 500 19.21 8.19 -4.02
CA ALA A 500 19.64 8.24 -5.41
C ALA A 500 20.30 6.94 -5.93
N LEU A 501 20.75 6.06 -5.02
CA LEU A 501 21.30 4.74 -5.36
C LEU A 501 20.23 3.65 -5.43
N LEU A 502 19.00 3.96 -5.03
CA LEU A 502 17.92 2.99 -4.99
C LEU A 502 17.33 2.76 -6.39
N PRO A 503 16.91 1.52 -6.70
CA PRO A 503 16.05 1.27 -7.85
C PRO A 503 14.79 2.13 -7.84
N ALA A 504 14.19 2.33 -9.01
CA ALA A 504 12.97 3.13 -9.15
C ALA A 504 11.78 2.55 -8.37
N GLU A 505 11.67 1.21 -8.32
CA GLU A 505 10.61 0.51 -7.60
C GLU A 505 11.19 -0.33 -6.45
N PRO A 506 10.53 -0.33 -5.28
CA PRO A 506 10.91 -1.22 -4.20
C PRO A 506 10.45 -2.66 -4.46
N ASN A 507 11.18 -3.63 -3.93
CA ASN A 507 10.75 -5.03 -3.96
C ASN A 507 9.54 -5.26 -3.03
N GLU A 508 9.52 -4.57 -1.90
CA GLU A 508 8.43 -4.65 -0.93
C GLU A 508 7.93 -3.26 -0.56
N ARG A 509 6.61 -3.15 -0.41
CA ARG A 509 5.96 -1.97 0.13
C ARG A 509 4.97 -2.43 1.18
N MET A 510 5.28 -2.21 2.44
CA MET A 510 4.40 -2.52 3.56
C MET A 510 3.73 -1.23 4.02
N ARG A 511 2.41 -1.15 3.91
CA ARG A 511 1.62 -0.04 4.42
C ARG A 511 0.95 -0.47 5.72
N TYR A 512 1.03 0.39 6.72
CA TYR A 512 0.47 0.18 8.05
C TYR A 512 -0.47 1.32 8.41
N ASN A 513 -1.53 0.95 9.13
CA ASN A 513 -2.46 1.89 9.74
C ASN A 513 -2.15 1.97 11.23
N CYS A 514 -1.68 3.13 11.69
CA CYS A 514 -1.30 3.33 13.09
C CYS A 514 -2.48 3.81 13.92
N GLN A 515 -2.74 3.09 15.01
CA GLN A 515 -3.78 3.43 15.99
C GLN A 515 -3.14 3.74 17.34
N PRO A 516 -3.66 4.73 18.10
CA PRO A 516 -3.18 5.00 19.45
C PRO A 516 -3.26 3.74 20.31
N THR A 517 -2.18 3.43 21.03
CA THR A 517 -2.19 2.34 22.01
C THR A 517 -3.03 2.79 23.21
N PRO A 518 -3.96 1.95 23.71
CA PRO A 518 -4.81 2.30 24.87
C PRO A 518 -4.03 2.51 26.17
#